data_AF-D3S8R5-F1
#
_entry.id   AF-D3S8R5-F1
#
_cell.length_a   1.000
_cell.length_b   1.000
_cell.length_c   1.000
_cell.angle_alpha   90.00
_cell.angle_beta   90.00
_cell.angle_gamma   90.00
#
_symmetry.space_group_name_H-M   'P 1'
#
loop_
_entity.id
_entity.type
_entity.pdbx_description
1 polymer ?
#
loop_
_entity_poly.entity_id
_entity_poly.type
_entity_poly.pdbx_seq_one_letter_code
_entity_poly.pdbx_strand_id
1 'polypeptide(L)'
;MNDKITYFIDNTISIIKLTLMTYLVIAIGIMFQPLQYPTNISIIFMVIIGIGLLFAFQFILGYGFDIYKQLSIEDRIEFYNYVVRKIFNILIEHSYYGLLLSTYNLFVYKKAIAIGLCCIATLGIITFWILGNKLIKNG
;
A
#
# COMPACT_ATOMS: atom_id res chain seq x y z
N MET A 1 2.72 -16.97 18.24
CA MET A 1 2.61 -15.51 18.43
C MET A 1 1.54 -15.08 19.46
N ASN A 2 1.82 -14.10 20.32
CA ASN A 2 0.92 -13.55 21.37
C ASN A 2 -0.20 -12.66 20.78
N ASP A 3 -1.45 -12.78 21.25
CA ASP A 3 -2.63 -12.05 20.74
C ASP A 3 -2.45 -10.53 20.68
N LYS A 4 -1.76 -9.94 21.66
CA LYS A 4 -1.49 -8.49 21.69
C LYS A 4 -0.60 -8.04 20.53
N ILE A 5 0.32 -8.90 20.10
CA ILE A 5 1.26 -8.62 19.02
C ILE A 5 0.54 -8.75 17.68
N THR A 6 -0.26 -9.81 17.51
CA THR A 6 -1.13 -9.98 16.34
C THR A 6 -2.07 -8.79 16.16
N TYR A 7 -2.74 -8.37 17.23
CA TYR A 7 -3.64 -7.22 17.23
C TYR A 7 -2.94 -5.91 16.82
N PHE A 8 -1.73 -5.67 17.34
CA PHE A 8 -0.94 -4.51 16.95
C PHE A 8 -0.54 -4.53 15.46
N ILE A 9 -0.11 -5.67 14.94
CA ILE A 9 0.23 -5.82 13.52
C ILE A 9 -1.02 -5.58 12.67
N ASP A 10 -2.15 -6.20 13.00
CA ASP A 10 -3.38 -6.05 12.21
C ASP A 10 -3.86 -4.59 12.18
N ASN A 11 -3.70 -3.84 13.28
CA ASN A 11 -3.95 -2.40 13.30
C ASN A 11 -2.97 -1.63 12.40
N THR A 12 -1.68 -1.96 12.43
CA THR A 12 -0.65 -1.36 11.56
C THR A 12 -0.99 -1.59 10.08
N ILE A 13 -1.27 -2.84 9.73
CA ILE A 13 -1.69 -3.29 8.40
C ILE A 13 -2.99 -2.58 7.97
N SER A 14 -3.94 -2.39 8.88
CA SER A 14 -5.18 -1.64 8.60
C SER A 14 -4.91 -0.17 8.29
N ILE A 15 -3.95 0.46 8.97
CA ILE A 15 -3.55 1.85 8.69
C ILE A 15 -2.84 1.97 7.34
N ILE A 16 -1.98 0.99 6.96
CA ILE A 16 -1.42 0.91 5.59
C ILE A 16 -2.55 0.82 4.57
N LYS A 17 -3.51 -0.09 4.76
CA LYS A 17 -4.64 -0.26 3.86
C LYS A 17 -5.45 1.02 3.71
N LEU A 18 -5.78 1.67 4.83
CA LEU A 18 -6.53 2.93 4.83
C LEU A 18 -5.77 4.03 4.10
N THR A 19 -4.45 4.10 4.28
CA THR A 19 -3.58 5.07 3.59
C THR A 19 -3.63 4.88 2.09
N LEU A 20 -3.39 3.64 1.64
CA LEU A 20 -3.41 3.28 0.22
C LEU A 20 -4.80 3.49 -0.40
N MET A 21 -5.87 3.16 0.32
CA MET A 21 -7.23 3.43 -0.13
C MET A 21 -7.54 4.91 -0.24
N THR A 22 -7.07 5.72 0.71
CA THR A 22 -7.27 7.18 0.66
C THR A 22 -6.61 7.77 -0.59
N TYR A 23 -5.38 7.36 -0.90
CA TYR A 23 -4.72 7.78 -2.13
C TYR A 23 -5.45 7.30 -3.40
N LEU A 24 -5.96 6.07 -3.40
CA LEU A 24 -6.73 5.54 -4.51
C LEU A 24 -8.02 6.36 -4.74
N VAL A 25 -8.75 6.68 -3.68
CA VAL A 25 -9.97 7.50 -3.75
C VAL A 25 -9.67 8.91 -4.28
N ILE A 26 -8.58 9.53 -3.82
CA ILE A 26 -8.15 10.84 -4.34
C ILE A 26 -7.78 10.74 -5.83
N ALA A 27 -7.05 9.69 -6.23
CA ALA A 27 -6.70 9.45 -7.63
C ALA A 27 -7.95 9.28 -8.51
N ILE A 28 -8.93 8.50 -8.04
CA ILE A 28 -10.26 8.37 -8.66
C ILE A 28 -10.91 9.75 -8.79
N GLY A 29 -10.97 10.54 -7.71
CA GLY A 29 -11.55 11.88 -7.72
C GLY A 29 -10.91 12.81 -8.75
N ILE A 30 -9.58 12.80 -8.85
CA ILE A 30 -8.82 13.57 -9.86
C ILE A 30 -9.17 13.13 -11.28
N MET A 31 -9.39 11.82 -11.51
CA MET A 31 -9.73 11.30 -12.83
C MET A 31 -11.14 11.69 -13.29
N PHE A 32 -12.09 11.79 -12.35
CA PHE A 32 -13.46 12.22 -12.62
C PHE A 32 -13.65 13.75 -12.56
N GLN A 33 -12.60 14.50 -12.19
CA GLN A 33 -12.64 15.95 -12.10
C GLN A 33 -12.81 16.57 -13.51
N PRO A 34 -13.81 17.45 -13.72
CA PRO A 34 -13.95 18.16 -15.00
C PRO A 34 -12.72 19.00 -15.32
N LEU A 35 -12.34 19.07 -16.60
CA LEU A 35 -11.12 19.75 -17.09
C LEU A 35 -11.01 21.22 -16.69
N GLN A 36 -12.14 21.87 -16.42
CA GLN A 36 -12.21 23.27 -16.00
C GLN A 36 -11.72 23.53 -14.56
N TYR A 37 -11.60 22.48 -13.73
CA TYR A 37 -11.13 22.62 -12.36
C TYR A 37 -9.64 22.31 -12.25
N PRO A 38 -8.85 23.14 -11.53
CA PRO A 38 -7.42 22.90 -11.37
C PRO A 38 -7.16 21.65 -10.52
N THR A 39 -6.32 20.75 -11.02
CA THR A 39 -5.91 19.52 -10.31
C THR A 39 -4.90 19.78 -9.19
N ASN A 40 -4.24 20.94 -9.21
CA ASN A 40 -3.20 21.30 -8.24
C ASN A 40 -3.69 21.26 -6.78
N ILE A 41 -4.93 21.69 -6.51
CA ILE A 41 -5.49 21.69 -5.16
C ILE A 41 -5.64 20.25 -4.64
N SER A 42 -6.16 19.36 -5.48
CA SER A 42 -6.32 17.93 -5.16
C SER A 42 -4.97 17.25 -4.93
N ILE A 43 -3.94 17.62 -5.69
CA ILE A 43 -2.56 17.13 -5.51
C ILE A 43 -1.98 17.65 -4.19
N ILE A 44 -2.14 18.94 -3.86
CA ILE A 44 -1.67 19.51 -2.59
C ILE A 44 -2.34 18.81 -1.40
N PHE A 45 -3.65 18.60 -1.47
CA PHE A 45 -4.40 17.86 -0.45
C PHE A 45 -3.89 16.42 -0.29
N MET A 46 -3.59 15.74 -1.40
CA MET A 46 -2.98 14.40 -1.40
C MET A 46 -1.62 14.38 -0.67
N VAL A 47 -0.78 15.39 -0.93
CA VAL A 47 0.54 15.51 -0.28
C VAL A 47 0.39 15.76 1.23
N ILE A 48 -0.54 16.64 1.65
CA ILE A 48 -0.79 16.92 3.08
C ILE A 48 -1.26 15.67 3.81
N ILE A 49 -2.24 14.96 3.25
CA ILE A 49 -2.70 13.68 3.80
C ILE A 49 -1.53 12.70 3.87
N GLY A 50 -0.73 12.65 2.82
CA GLY A 50 0.42 11.75 2.75
C GLY A 50 1.46 11.99 3.84
N ILE A 51 1.79 13.25 4.09
CA ILE A 51 2.68 13.65 5.18
C ILE A 51 2.09 13.23 6.53
N GLY A 52 0.80 13.51 6.77
CA GLY A 52 0.12 13.13 8.00
C GLY A 52 0.14 11.62 8.25
N LEU A 53 -0.07 10.83 7.20
CA LEU A 53 -0.04 9.38 7.27
C LEU A 53 1.38 8.84 7.46
N LEU A 54 2.39 9.44 6.84
CA LEU A 54 3.80 9.10 7.07
C LEU A 54 4.22 9.35 8.53
N PHE A 55 3.79 10.46 9.12
CA PHE A 55 4.00 10.73 10.55
C PHE A 55 3.36 9.66 11.42
N ALA A 56 2.08 9.33 11.17
CA ALA A 56 1.41 8.24 11.89
C ALA A 56 2.16 6.90 11.72
N PHE A 57 2.66 6.63 10.52
CA PHE A 57 3.44 5.43 10.21
C PHE A 57 4.71 5.32 11.04
N GLN A 58 5.41 6.43 11.24
CA GLN A 58 6.64 6.47 12.03
C GLN A 58 6.39 6.07 13.49
N PHE A 59 5.30 6.56 14.11
CA PHE A 59 4.94 6.18 15.48
C PHE A 59 4.61 4.68 15.59
N ILE A 60 3.88 4.15 14.61
CA ILE A 60 3.50 2.74 14.57
C ILE A 60 4.73 1.86 14.38
N LEU A 61 5.61 2.17 13.43
CA LEU A 61 6.85 1.42 13.22
C LEU A 61 7.77 1.46 14.44
N GLY A 62 7.86 2.60 15.13
CA GLY A 62 8.63 2.72 16.38
C GLY A 62 8.13 1.76 17.45
N TYR A 63 6.82 1.76 17.71
CA TYR A 63 6.21 0.85 18.68
C TYR A 63 6.33 -0.63 18.26
N GLY A 64 6.17 -0.93 16.97
CA GLY A 64 6.35 -2.28 16.43
C GLY A 64 7.78 -2.80 16.58
N PHE A 65 8.77 -1.92 16.44
CA PHE A 65 10.18 -2.26 16.64
C PHE A 65 10.51 -2.57 18.10
N ASP A 66 9.91 -1.83 19.04
CA ASP A 66 10.07 -2.09 20.46
C ASP A 66 9.47 -3.43 20.87
N ILE A 67 8.29 -3.79 20.32
CA ILE A 67 7.69 -5.12 20.49
C ILE A 67 8.59 -6.20 19.88
N TYR A 68 9.10 -5.98 18.66
CA TYR A 68 9.95 -6.95 17.97
C TYR A 68 11.21 -7.31 18.77
N LYS A 69 11.82 -6.32 19.45
CA LYS A 69 12.98 -6.56 20.34
C LYS A 69 12.67 -7.45 21.53
N GLN A 70 11.42 -7.46 22.00
CA GLN A 70 11.00 -8.25 23.17
C GLN A 70 10.66 -9.71 22.81
N LEU A 71 10.54 -10.04 21.52
CA LEU A 71 10.22 -11.38 21.05
C LEU A 71 11.41 -12.33 21.14
N SER A 72 11.11 -13.62 21.36
CA SER A 72 12.06 -14.73 21.21
C SER A 72 12.53 -14.88 19.75
N ILE A 73 13.63 -15.59 19.50
CA ILE A 73 14.16 -15.76 18.13
C ILE A 73 13.14 -16.48 17.23
N GLU A 74 12.47 -17.51 17.74
CA GLU A 74 11.43 -18.25 16.99
C GLU A 74 10.21 -17.37 16.70
N ASP A 75 9.72 -16.62 17.69
CA ASP A 75 8.61 -15.69 17.49
C ASP A 75 8.96 -14.55 16.53
N ARG A 76 10.23 -14.13 16.46
CA ARG A 76 10.68 -13.10 15.51
C ARG A 76 10.61 -13.57 14.06
N ILE A 77 10.90 -14.85 13.80
CA ILE A 77 10.79 -15.45 12.46
C ILE A 77 9.32 -15.57 12.07
N GLU A 78 8.47 -16.08 12.98
CA GLU A 78 7.02 -16.15 12.76
C GLU A 78 6.44 -14.75 12.50
N PHE A 79 6.82 -13.77 13.31
CA PHE A 79 6.45 -12.37 13.17
C PHE A 79 6.89 -11.79 11.82
N TYR A 80 8.15 -12.00 11.44
CA TYR A 80 8.70 -11.51 10.17
C TYR A 80 7.90 -12.08 8.99
N ASN A 81 7.69 -13.39 8.95
CA ASN A 81 6.96 -14.05 7.87
C ASN A 81 5.49 -13.60 7.82
N TYR A 82 4.84 -13.40 8.98
CA TYR A 82 3.48 -12.88 9.05
C TYR A 82 3.38 -11.44 8.50
N VAL A 83 4.23 -10.54 8.98
CA VAL A 83 4.24 -9.13 8.58
C VAL A 83 4.58 -8.97 7.10
N VAL A 84 5.64 -9.63 6.63
CA VAL A 84 6.05 -9.60 5.21
C VAL A 84 4.91 -10.09 4.33
N ARG A 85 4.28 -11.23 4.64
CA ARG A 85 3.17 -11.76 3.86
C ARG A 85 1.99 -10.78 3.79
N LYS A 86 1.62 -10.17 4.91
CA LYS A 86 0.52 -9.19 4.97
C LYS A 86 0.83 -7.94 4.14
N ILE A 87 2.03 -7.39 4.25
CA ILE A 87 2.45 -6.20 3.49
C ILE A 87 2.44 -6.50 1.99
N PHE A 88 3.05 -7.61 1.55
CA PHE A 88 3.09 -7.96 0.13
C PHE A 88 1.70 -8.23 -0.44
N ASN A 89 0.81 -8.88 0.32
CA ASN A 89 -0.58 -9.04 -0.08
C ASN A 89 -1.29 -7.68 -0.29
N ILE A 90 -1.07 -6.73 0.62
CA ILE A 90 -1.62 -5.37 0.47
C ILE A 90 -1.06 -4.68 -0.77
N LEU A 91 0.24 -4.80 -1.03
CA LEU A 91 0.87 -4.17 -2.20
C LEU A 91 0.33 -4.75 -3.51
N ILE A 92 0.12 -6.07 -3.56
CA ILE A 92 -0.53 -6.74 -4.70
C ILE A 92 -1.97 -6.24 -4.86
N GLU A 93 -2.75 -6.22 -3.77
CA GLU A 93 -4.14 -5.74 -3.75
C GLU A 93 -4.24 -4.29 -4.25
N HIS A 94 -3.37 -3.41 -3.77
CA HIS A 94 -3.33 -2.01 -4.19
C HIS A 94 -2.89 -1.86 -5.66
N SER A 95 -1.89 -2.61 -6.10
CA SER A 95 -1.44 -2.58 -7.51
C SER A 95 -2.54 -3.09 -8.45
N TYR A 96 -3.32 -4.08 -8.00
CA TYR A 96 -4.49 -4.56 -8.71
C TYR A 96 -5.57 -3.47 -8.84
N TYR A 97 -5.85 -2.70 -7.79
CA TYR A 97 -6.76 -1.55 -7.89
C TYR A 97 -6.23 -0.46 -8.82
N GLY A 98 -4.92 -0.18 -8.79
CA GLY A 98 -4.29 0.75 -9.74
C GLY A 98 -4.40 0.27 -11.19
N LEU A 99 -4.26 -1.03 -11.42
CA LEU A 99 -4.45 -1.65 -12.74
C LEU A 99 -5.90 -1.52 -13.22
N LEU A 100 -6.88 -1.79 -12.35
CA LEU A 100 -8.30 -1.62 -12.66
C LEU A 100 -8.61 -0.17 -13.04
N LEU A 101 -8.09 0.78 -12.26
CA LEU A 101 -8.28 2.21 -12.49
C LEU A 101 -7.64 2.66 -13.82
N SER A 102 -6.44 2.19 -14.11
CA SER A 102 -5.73 2.47 -15.36
C SER A 102 -6.45 1.86 -16.56
N THR A 103 -6.96 0.64 -16.43
CA THR A 103 -7.75 -0.05 -17.45
C THR A 103 -9.05 0.70 -17.73
N TYR A 104 -9.77 1.12 -16.69
CA TYR A 104 -10.95 1.97 -16.84
C TYR A 104 -10.62 3.25 -17.61
N ASN A 105 -9.52 3.92 -17.25
CA ASN A 105 -9.09 5.15 -17.92
C ASN A 105 -8.79 4.93 -19.41
N LEU A 106 -8.17 3.80 -19.73
CA LEU A 106 -7.86 3.40 -21.10
C LEU A 106 -9.14 3.26 -21.93
N PHE A 107 -10.17 2.59 -21.40
CA PHE A 107 -11.41 2.34 -22.15
C PHE A 107 -12.34 3.55 -22.20
N VAL A 108 -12.45 4.31 -21.11
CA VAL A 108 -13.40 5.43 -21.02
C VAL A 108 -12.83 6.72 -21.60
N TYR A 109 -11.60 7.08 -21.24
CA TYR A 109 -11.00 8.35 -21.64
C TYR A 109 -9.96 8.20 -22.76
N LYS A 110 -9.65 6.98 -23.20
CA LYS A 110 -8.76 6.68 -24.34
C LYS A 110 -7.39 7.34 -24.27
N LYS A 111 -6.88 7.56 -23.05
CA LYS A 111 -5.58 8.22 -22.85
C LYS A 111 -4.45 7.22 -23.04
N ALA A 112 -3.56 7.47 -23.99
CA ALA A 112 -2.40 6.61 -24.27
C ALA A 112 -1.51 6.36 -23.04
N ILE A 113 -1.41 7.34 -22.13
CA ILE A 113 -0.68 7.21 -20.86
C ILE A 113 -1.20 6.08 -19.97
N ALA A 114 -2.49 5.71 -20.10
CA ALA A 114 -3.09 4.64 -19.33
C ALA A 114 -2.51 3.26 -19.68
N ILE A 115 -2.04 3.05 -20.92
CA ILE A 115 -1.34 1.82 -21.31
C ILE A 115 -0.05 1.66 -20.50
N GLY A 116 0.75 2.73 -20.40
CA GLY A 116 1.97 2.74 -19.59
C GLY A 116 1.69 2.44 -18.12
N LEU A 117 0.62 3.03 -17.56
CA LEU A 117 0.21 2.78 -16.18
C LEU A 117 -0.25 1.34 -15.96
N CYS A 118 -0.98 0.72 -16.90
CA CYS A 118 -1.32 -0.69 -16.84
C CYS A 118 -0.07 -1.58 -16.84
N CYS A 119 0.92 -1.28 -17.68
CA CYS A 119 2.20 -2.01 -17.69
C CYS A 119 2.93 -1.87 -16.36
N ILE A 120 3.04 -0.66 -15.79
CA ILE A 120 3.69 -0.41 -14.49
C ILE A 120 2.99 -1.20 -13.39
N ALA A 121 1.66 -1.14 -13.31
CA ALA A 121 0.90 -1.86 -12.29
C ALA A 121 1.04 -3.39 -12.42
N THR A 122 1.02 -3.91 -13.66
CA THR A 122 1.21 -5.35 -13.92
C THR A 122 2.61 -5.81 -13.53
N LEU A 123 3.64 -5.06 -13.91
CA LEU A 123 5.02 -5.34 -13.49
C LEU A 123 5.17 -5.26 -11.98
N GLY A 124 4.55 -4.27 -11.33
CA GLY A 124 4.50 -4.14 -9.88
C GLY A 124 3.92 -5.38 -9.20
N ILE A 125 2.77 -5.88 -9.65
CA ILE A 125 2.15 -7.11 -9.13
C ILE A 125 3.12 -8.29 -9.22
N ILE A 126 3.74 -8.50 -10.39
CA ILE A 126 4.69 -9.60 -10.62
C ILE A 126 5.90 -9.45 -9.69
N THR A 127 6.48 -8.26 -9.61
CA THR A 127 7.63 -7.99 -8.74
C THR A 127 7.30 -8.22 -7.27
N PHE A 128 6.18 -7.70 -6.78
CA PHE A 128 5.75 -7.91 -5.40
C PHE A 128 5.49 -9.38 -5.09
N TRP A 129 4.90 -10.12 -6.03
CA TRP A 129 4.67 -11.54 -5.85
C TRP A 129 5.96 -12.36 -5.77
N ILE A 130 6.92 -12.11 -6.67
CA ILE A 130 8.22 -12.78 -6.67
C ILE A 130 9.02 -12.44 -5.41
N LEU A 131 9.12 -11.15 -5.07
CA LEU A 131 9.86 -10.69 -3.89
C LEU A 131 9.25 -11.23 -2.60
N GLY A 132 7.92 -11.14 -2.45
CA GLY A 132 7.21 -11.66 -1.29
C GLY A 132 7.44 -13.17 -1.10
N ASN A 133 7.34 -13.95 -2.19
CA ASN A 133 7.61 -15.39 -2.14
C ASN A 133 9.06 -15.71 -1.77
N LYS A 134 10.03 -14.94 -2.28
CA LYS A 134 11.45 -15.16 -1.98
C LYS A 134 11.77 -14.81 -0.52
N LEU A 135 11.20 -13.74 0.00
CA LEU A 135 11.42 -13.29 1.38
C LEU A 135 10.81 -14.24 2.41
N ILE A 136 9.66 -14.85 2.11
CA ILE A 136 9.02 -15.85 2.98
C ILE A 136 9.77 -17.20 2.93
N LYS A 137 10.34 -17.59 1.79
CA LYS A 137 11.09 -18.86 1.66
C LYS A 137 12.48 -18.84 2.29
N ASN A 138 13.06 -17.66 2.47
CA ASN A 138 14.43 -17.48 2.94
C ASN A 138 14.53 -16.94 4.38
N GLY A 139 13.39 -16.65 5.04
CA GLY A 139 13.31 -16.15 6.41
C GLY A 139 12.77 -17.20 7.36
#